data_AF-A0A976L4G8-F1
#
_entry.id   AF-A0A976L4G8-F1
#
_cell.length_a   1.000
_cell.length_b   1.000
_cell.length_c   1.000
_cell.angle_alpha   90.00
_cell.angle_beta   90.00
_cell.angle_gamma   90.00
#
_symmetry.space_group_name_H-M   'P 1'
#
loop_
_entity.id
_entity.type
_entity.pdbx_description
1 polymer ?
#
loop_
_entity_poly.entity_id
_entity_poly.type
_entity_poly.pdbx_seq_one_letter_code
_entity_poly.pdbx_strand_id
1 'polypeptide(L)'
;MLEVNPKLEAQNLAESRRKFIKNVSFASVLFLTGGMKSLSAAEVFQLRNKVKLRFVVASDIHYGQAKTPFDDNINTAIQQINQFHHEHHLHFCVMNGDLIHNDKSF
;
A
#
# COMPACT_ATOMS: atom_id res chain seq x y z
N MET A 1 41.56 20.23 -13.02
CA MET A 1 40.50 19.34 -13.54
C MET A 1 40.44 18.16 -12.59
N LEU A 2 39.48 18.14 -11.66
CA LEU A 2 39.35 17.05 -10.68
C LEU A 2 38.61 15.90 -11.36
N GLU A 3 39.24 14.73 -11.44
CA GLU A 3 38.58 13.51 -11.92
C GLU A 3 37.46 13.11 -10.96
N VAL A 4 36.22 13.28 -11.41
CA VAL A 4 35.05 12.74 -10.73
C VAL A 4 35.08 11.23 -10.93
N ASN A 5 35.18 10.46 -9.84
CA ASN A 5 35.18 9.00 -9.88
C ASN A 5 33.74 8.49 -10.10
N PRO A 6 33.41 7.94 -11.29
CA PRO A 6 32.04 7.53 -11.63
C PRO A 6 31.55 6.34 -10.80
N LYS A 7 32.45 5.59 -10.14
CA LYS A 7 32.07 4.49 -9.23
C LYS A 7 31.55 5.01 -7.88
N LEU A 8 31.94 6.22 -7.47
CA LEU A 8 31.49 6.84 -6.22
C LEU A 8 30.08 7.45 -6.36
N GLU A 9 29.74 7.97 -7.54
CA GLU A 9 28.38 8.43 -7.86
C GLU A 9 27.39 7.27 -8.04
N ALA A 10 27.83 6.17 -8.66
CA ALA A 10 26.99 4.98 -8.85
C ALA A 10 26.60 4.28 -7.53
N GLN A 11 27.43 4.40 -6.49
CA GLN A 11 27.15 3.84 -5.17
C GLN A 11 26.16 4.68 -4.33
N ASN A 12 25.94 5.96 -4.68
CA ASN A 12 25.08 6.87 -3.92
C ASN A 12 23.65 7.03 -4.47
N LEU A 13 23.30 6.42 -5.61
CA LEU A 13 21.98 6.64 -6.24
C LEU A 13 21.06 5.40 -6.27
N ALA A 14 21.56 4.22 -5.92
CA ALA A 14 20.74 3.00 -5.92
C ALA A 14 20.15 2.68 -4.54
N GLU A 15 19.44 3.64 -3.93
CA GLU A 15 18.50 3.32 -2.84
C GLU A 15 17.41 2.41 -3.42
N SER A 16 17.49 1.10 -3.16
CA SER A 16 16.46 0.18 -3.66
C SER A 16 15.08 0.57 -3.12
N ARG A 17 14.02 0.43 -3.93
CA ARG A 17 12.62 0.69 -3.49
C ARG A 17 12.31 0.01 -2.15
N ARG A 18 12.85 -1.19 -1.94
CA ARG A 18 12.73 -1.96 -0.69
C ARG A 18 13.37 -1.25 0.50
N LYS A 19 14.57 -0.68 0.33
CA LYS A 19 15.29 0.04 1.40
C LYS A 19 14.59 1.35 1.75
N PHE A 20 14.12 2.08 0.74
CA PHE A 20 13.28 3.27 0.93
C PHE A 20 12.02 2.95 1.75
N ILE A 21 11.22 1.96 1.32
CA ILE A 21 9.97 1.58 2.01
C ILE A 21 10.23 1.11 3.45
N LYS A 22 11.33 0.40 3.71
CA LYS A 22 11.68 -0.05 5.07
C LYS A 22 12.04 1.08 6.02
N ASN A 23 12.64 2.15 5.50
CA ASN A 23 13.20 3.23 6.30
C ASN A 23 12.28 4.45 6.41
N VAL A 24 11.18 4.48 5.66
CA VAL A 24 10.20 5.58 5.67
C VAL A 24 9.01 5.20 6.55
N SER A 25 8.64 6.06 7.50
CA SER A 25 7.34 5.92 8.20
C SER A 25 6.21 6.46 7.30
N PHE A 26 5.01 5.90 7.43
CA PHE A 26 3.84 6.41 6.69
C PHE A 26 3.59 7.90 6.99
N ALA A 27 3.76 8.31 8.26
CA ALA A 27 3.70 9.69 8.68
C ALA A 27 4.73 10.56 7.93
N SER A 28 5.98 10.11 7.81
CA SER A 28 7.02 10.82 7.08
C SER A 28 6.63 11.05 5.61
N VAL A 29 6.05 10.05 4.93
CA VAL A 29 5.55 10.23 3.56
C VAL A 29 4.43 11.25 3.51
N LEU A 30 3.45 11.16 4.40
CA LEU A 30 2.30 12.05 4.45
C LEU A 30 2.70 13.52 4.71
N PHE A 31 3.67 13.74 5.61
CA PHE A 31 4.16 15.07 5.97
C PHE A 31 5.10 15.66 4.91
N LEU A 32 5.96 14.85 4.28
CA LEU A 32 6.84 15.31 3.21
C LEU A 32 6.08 15.68 1.93
N THR A 33 4.89 15.11 1.70
CA THR A 33 4.06 15.45 0.54
C THR A 33 3.19 16.70 0.72
N GLY A 34 3.34 17.43 1.84
CA GLY A 34 2.64 18.70 2.05
C GLY A 34 1.24 18.58 2.66
N GLY A 35 0.95 17.49 3.37
CA GLY A 35 -0.33 17.27 4.07
C GLY A 35 -1.38 16.53 3.23
N MET A 36 -2.57 16.31 3.82
CA MET A 36 -3.68 15.65 3.12
C MET A 36 -4.28 16.60 2.08
N LYS A 37 -4.15 16.26 0.79
CA LYS A 37 -4.80 16.97 -0.31
C LYS A 37 -6.03 16.18 -0.75
N SER A 38 -7.22 16.79 -0.69
CA SER A 38 -8.40 16.24 -1.34
C SER A 38 -8.19 16.28 -2.85
N LEU A 39 -8.37 15.14 -3.52
CA LEU A 39 -8.28 15.03 -4.97
C LEU A 39 -9.66 14.64 -5.50
N SER A 40 -10.13 15.34 -6.52
CA SER A 40 -11.29 14.93 -7.30
C SER A 40 -10.98 13.65 -8.10
N ALA A 41 -12.02 12.93 -8.52
CA ALA A 41 -11.86 11.74 -9.36
C ALA A 41 -11.11 12.04 -10.68
N ALA A 42 -11.33 13.23 -11.26
CA ALA A 42 -10.63 13.66 -12.46
C ALA A 42 -9.13 13.86 -12.22
N GLU A 43 -8.73 14.47 -11.11
CA GLU A 43 -7.33 14.64 -10.74
C GLU A 43 -6.64 13.29 -10.46
N VAL A 44 -7.32 12.38 -9.76
CA VAL A 44 -6.83 11.01 -9.54
C VAL A 44 -6.59 10.31 -10.88
N PHE A 45 -7.52 10.44 -11.83
CA PHE A 45 -7.40 9.85 -13.16
C PHE A 45 -6.23 10.43 -13.97
N GLN A 46 -5.97 11.74 -13.87
CA GLN A 46 -4.82 12.37 -14.52
C GLN A 46 -3.48 11.92 -13.91
N LEU A 47 -3.47 11.65 -12.60
CA LEU A 47 -2.28 11.20 -11.89
C LEU A 47 -1.98 9.71 -12.08
N ARG A 48 -2.87 8.93 -12.70
CA ARG A 48 -2.74 7.47 -12.83
C ARG A 48 -1.39 7.00 -13.39
N ASN A 49 -0.83 7.72 -14.37
CA ASN A 49 0.45 7.39 -15.00
C ASN A 49 1.67 7.80 -14.14
N LYS A 50 1.46 8.63 -13.12
CA LYS A 50 2.49 9.07 -12.18
C LYS A 50 2.53 8.23 -10.90
N VAL A 51 1.54 7.35 -10.67
CA VAL A 51 1.48 6.48 -9.50
C VAL A 51 2.70 5.54 -9.49
N LYS A 52 3.55 5.66 -8.45
CA LYS A 52 4.76 4.82 -8.26
C LYS A 52 4.57 3.68 -7.27
N LEU A 53 3.52 3.76 -6.45
CA LEU A 53 3.18 2.77 -5.44
C LEU A 53 1.67 2.76 -5.27
N ARG A 54 1.10 1.56 -5.22
CA ARG A 54 -0.32 1.33 -4.95
C ARG A 54 -0.43 0.08 -4.11
N PHE A 55 -1.15 0.17 -3.00
CA PHE A 55 -1.34 -0.92 -2.05
C PHE A 55 -2.72 -0.79 -1.43
N VAL A 56 -3.24 -1.89 -0.92
CA VAL A 56 -4.50 -1.93 -0.16
C VAL A 56 -4.16 -1.95 1.32
N VAL A 57 -4.98 -1.28 2.13
CA VAL A 57 -4.99 -1.42 3.58
C VAL A 57 -6.39 -1.84 4.00
N ALA A 58 -6.49 -2.89 4.79
CA ALA A 58 -7.72 -3.27 5.49
C ALA A 58 -7.39 -3.59 6.96
N SER A 59 -8.38 -3.39 7.81
CA SER A 59 -8.36 -3.63 9.26
C SER A 59 -9.70 -4.24 9.66
N ASP A 60 -9.79 -4.74 10.90
CA ASP A 60 -11.04 -5.18 11.52
C ASP A 60 -11.77 -6.26 10.69
N ILE A 61 -11.00 -7.24 10.21
CA ILE A 61 -11.56 -8.32 9.38
C ILE A 61 -12.54 -9.16 10.22
N HIS A 62 -12.27 -9.33 11.52
CA HIS A 62 -13.14 -10.01 12.48
C HIS A 62 -13.63 -11.36 11.95
N TYR A 63 -12.73 -12.12 11.32
CA TYR A 63 -13.07 -13.41 10.73
C TYR A 63 -13.57 -14.36 11.83
N GLY A 64 -14.71 -15.02 11.60
CA GLY A 64 -15.36 -15.87 12.61
C GLY A 64 -16.30 -15.13 13.57
N GLN A 65 -16.60 -13.84 13.38
CA GLN A 65 -17.53 -13.12 14.24
C GLN A 65 -18.96 -13.68 14.14
N ALA A 66 -19.49 -14.16 15.25
CA ALA A 66 -20.82 -14.74 15.31
C ALA A 66 -21.90 -13.77 14.83
N LYS A 67 -22.93 -14.31 14.16
CA LYS A 67 -24.07 -13.55 13.60
C LYS A 67 -23.66 -12.50 12.57
N THR A 68 -22.55 -12.71 11.89
CA THR A 68 -22.13 -11.91 10.73
C THR A 68 -21.87 -12.82 9.53
N PRO A 69 -22.01 -12.31 8.30
CA PRO A 69 -21.61 -13.05 7.10
C PRO A 69 -20.09 -12.90 6.87
N PHE A 70 -19.26 -13.24 7.87
CA PHE A 70 -17.81 -12.97 7.82
C PHE A 70 -17.12 -13.62 6.62
N ASP A 71 -17.55 -14.82 6.21
CA ASP A 71 -17.05 -15.51 5.01
C ASP A 71 -17.37 -14.74 3.73
N ASP A 72 -18.62 -14.33 3.55
CA ASP A 72 -19.02 -13.58 2.35
C ASP A 72 -18.36 -12.20 2.30
N ASN A 73 -18.20 -11.55 3.46
CA ASN A 73 -17.52 -10.26 3.57
C ASN A 73 -16.05 -10.36 3.11
N ILE A 74 -15.30 -11.33 3.64
CA ILE A 74 -13.88 -11.49 3.27
C ILE A 74 -13.75 -11.94 1.81
N ASN A 75 -14.63 -12.83 1.33
CA ASN A 75 -14.65 -13.28 -0.06
C ASN A 75 -14.93 -12.11 -1.01
N THR A 76 -15.91 -11.26 -0.68
CA THR A 76 -16.23 -10.06 -1.46
C THR A 76 -15.04 -9.10 -1.49
N ALA A 77 -14.39 -8.86 -0.34
CA ALA A 77 -13.21 -8.00 -0.28
C ALA A 77 -12.06 -8.54 -1.14
N ILE A 78 -11.77 -9.85 -1.06
CA ILE A 78 -10.76 -10.51 -1.89
C ILE A 78 -11.09 -10.38 -3.39
N GLN A 79 -12.33 -10.63 -3.79
CA GLN A 79 -12.76 -10.50 -5.18
C GLN A 79 -12.60 -9.08 -5.70
N GLN A 80 -13.01 -8.08 -4.93
CA GLN A 80 -12.87 -6.67 -5.31
C GLN A 80 -11.41 -6.24 -5.42
N ILE A 81 -10.55 -6.67 -4.48
CA ILE A 81 -9.11 -6.40 -4.53
C ILE A 81 -8.48 -7.03 -5.77
N ASN A 82 -8.84 -8.27 -6.10
CA ASN A 82 -8.32 -8.97 -7.27
C ASN A 82 -8.80 -8.34 -8.58
N GLN A 83 -10.08 -7.98 -8.67
CA GLN A 83 -10.62 -7.27 -9.83
C GLN A 83 -9.91 -5.92 -10.02
N PHE A 84 -9.76 -5.16 -8.94
CA PHE A 84 -9.04 -3.90 -8.99
C PHE A 84 -7.57 -4.11 -9.39
N HIS A 85 -6.88 -5.13 -8.87
CA HIS A 85 -5.50 -5.43 -9.25
C HIS A 85 -5.35 -5.70 -10.75
N HIS A 86 -6.31 -6.40 -11.36
CA HIS A 86 -6.30 -6.72 -12.79
C HIS A 86 -6.31 -5.46 -13.66
N GLU A 87 -7.12 -4.46 -13.31
CA GLU A 87 -7.18 -3.17 -14.03
C GLU A 87 -6.05 -2.22 -13.61
N HIS A 88 -5.64 -2.31 -12.34
CA HIS A 88 -4.80 -1.35 -11.64
C HIS A 88 -3.83 -2.06 -10.70
N HIS A 89 -2.72 -2.57 -11.26
CA HIS A 89 -1.70 -3.32 -10.52
C HIS A 89 -1.40 -2.77 -9.11
N LEU A 90 -1.62 -3.63 -8.11
CA LEU A 90 -1.28 -3.41 -6.71
C LEU A 90 0.06 -4.08 -6.39
N HIS A 91 0.88 -3.43 -5.56
CA HIS A 91 2.20 -3.93 -5.19
C HIS A 91 2.15 -4.91 -4.01
N PHE A 92 1.23 -4.66 -3.07
CA PHE A 92 0.98 -5.50 -1.91
C PHE A 92 -0.34 -5.11 -1.24
N CYS A 93 -0.80 -5.95 -0.32
CA CYS A 93 -1.91 -5.65 0.59
C CYS A 93 -1.37 -5.65 2.02
N VAL A 94 -1.92 -4.77 2.85
CA VAL A 94 -1.69 -4.71 4.28
C VAL A 94 -3.02 -5.05 4.95
N MET A 95 -3.08 -6.23 5.58
CA MET A 95 -4.20 -6.62 6.44
C MET A 95 -3.71 -6.49 7.88
N ASN A 96 -4.22 -5.54 8.64
CA ASN A 96 -3.66 -5.20 9.96
C ASN A 96 -4.73 -4.97 11.01
N GLY A 97 -4.59 -5.64 12.16
CA GLY A 97 -5.53 -5.52 13.29
C GLY A 97 -6.69 -6.51 13.19
N ASP A 98 -7.12 -7.04 14.33
CA ASP A 98 -8.32 -7.86 14.56
C ASP A 98 -8.71 -8.76 13.38
N LEU A 99 -7.76 -9.59 12.96
CA LEU A 99 -7.92 -10.45 11.79
C LEU A 99 -8.96 -11.56 12.05
N ILE A 100 -8.90 -12.16 13.24
CA ILE A 100 -9.73 -13.27 13.69
C ILE A 100 -10.48 -12.81 14.94
N HIS A 101 -11.79 -13.03 14.98
CA HIS A 101 -12.60 -12.78 16.15
C HIS A 101 -12.20 -13.74 17.28
N ASN A 102 -12.35 -13.33 18.54
CA ASN A 102 -11.72 -13.90 19.75
C ASN A 102 -11.90 -15.42 20.04
N ASP A 103 -12.49 -16.19 19.13
CA ASP A 103 -12.59 -17.63 19.18
C ASP A 103 -11.61 -18.29 18.18
N LYS A 104 -10.60 -18.99 18.71
CA LYS A 104 -9.56 -19.68 17.92
C LYS A 104 -10.00 -21.03 17.35
N SER A 105 -11.27 -21.42 17.55
CA SER A 105 -11.80 -22.68 17.04
C SER A 105 -12.23 -22.61 15.57
N PHE A 106 -12.18 -21.43 14.94
CA PHE A 106 -12.48 -21.17 13.53
C PHE A 106 -11.22 -20.81 12.73
#